data_AF-A0A2D3NE08-F1
#
_entry.id   AF-A0A2D3NE08-F1
#
_cell.length_a   1.000
_cell.length_b   1.000
_cell.length_c   1.000
_cell.angle_alpha   90.00
_cell.angle_beta   90.00
_cell.angle_gamma   90.00
#
_symmetry.space_group_name_H-M   'P 1'
#
loop_
_entity.id
_entity.type
_entity.pdbx_description
1 polymer ?
#
loop_
_entity_poly.entity_id
_entity_poly.type
_entity_poly.pdbx_seq_one_letter_code
_entity_poly.pdbx_strand_id
1 'polypeptide(L)'
;MNNKTNKKLLWQLPFLALLIIGSIFIIKQQRSTPYQHNEGQVFGTFYHITYQSEQDLQKEIEAELKKVDNSLSTFNKQSVISKVNNNEPTNLDELFIEVFDKAKAISKETNGAFDITVAPLVNLWGFGFKQGKEPSKQKIDSLKQLVGYEKVSLIGKGIKKTDKRIMLDCSAIAKGYGSDMVARLFRKYDIKNFMIEIGGEIVASGNSESRVPWKIGVNKPVEDSINMNTEIQTVLNVTNKAMATSGNYRNFYYKGGKRFAHTIDPKTGYPVQHSLLSATVLTTDCATADAYATAFMVMGIEEAKKVLESHKELMAYFIYADNQGKLQVWYSPELEKKIVQ
;
A
#
# COMPACT_ATOMS: atom_id res chain seq x y z
N MET A 1 6.78 -47.77 -55.27
CA MET A 1 5.94 -47.78 -54.05
C MET A 1 6.84 -47.57 -52.84
N ASN A 2 6.79 -46.37 -52.25
CA ASN A 2 7.78 -45.86 -51.32
C ASN A 2 7.24 -46.00 -49.87
N ASN A 3 7.38 -47.18 -49.26
CA ASN A 3 6.98 -47.43 -47.86
C ASN A 3 8.15 -47.18 -46.91
N LYS A 4 8.61 -45.93 -46.82
CA LYS A 4 9.44 -45.44 -45.70
C LYS A 4 8.53 -44.80 -44.66
N THR A 5 7.58 -45.57 -44.15
CA THR A 5 6.67 -45.12 -43.10
C THR A 5 7.41 -45.11 -41.75
N ASN A 6 7.88 -43.92 -41.38
CA ASN A 6 7.66 -43.34 -40.06
C ASN A 6 8.20 -44.06 -38.80
N LYS A 7 9.39 -44.67 -38.83
CA LYS A 7 10.10 -45.05 -37.59
C LYS A 7 10.34 -43.86 -36.63
N LYS A 8 10.42 -42.62 -37.14
CA LYS A 8 10.49 -41.39 -36.32
C LYS A 8 9.18 -41.09 -35.55
N LEU A 9 8.02 -41.45 -36.08
CA LEU A 9 6.73 -41.21 -35.43
C LEU A 9 6.47 -42.18 -34.27
N LEU A 10 7.00 -43.41 -34.35
CA LEU A 10 6.85 -44.42 -33.30
C LEU A 10 7.54 -44.04 -31.98
N TRP A 11 8.66 -43.30 -32.02
CA TRP A 11 9.33 -42.77 -30.82
C TRP A 11 8.69 -41.48 -30.28
N GLN A 12 7.92 -40.77 -31.10
CA GLN A 12 7.19 -39.56 -30.68
C GLN A 12 5.96 -39.89 -29.84
N LEU A 13 5.31 -41.03 -30.06
CA LEU A 13 4.14 -41.49 -29.29
C LEU A 13 4.42 -41.70 -27.79
N PRO A 14 5.46 -42.43 -27.35
CA PRO A 14 5.77 -42.58 -25.93
C PRO A 14 6.23 -41.28 -25.28
N PHE A 15 6.96 -40.43 -26.01
CA PHE A 15 7.35 -39.10 -25.53
C PHE A 15 6.13 -38.18 -25.33
N LEU A 16 5.19 -38.19 -26.29
CA LEU A 16 3.93 -37.45 -26.18
C LEU A 16 3.06 -37.99 -25.03
N ALA A 17 2.97 -39.31 -24.87
CA ALA A 17 2.27 -39.92 -23.74
C ALA A 17 2.89 -39.52 -22.40
N LEU A 18 4.22 -39.47 -22.30
CA LEU A 18 4.93 -39.02 -21.11
C LEU A 18 4.68 -37.53 -20.83
N LEU A 19 4.65 -36.68 -21.86
CA LEU A 19 4.26 -35.27 -21.72
C LEU A 19 2.80 -35.10 -21.28
N ILE A 20 1.88 -35.91 -21.81
CA ILE A 20 0.46 -35.90 -21.42
C ILE A 20 0.30 -36.35 -19.96
N ILE A 21 0.95 -37.45 -19.57
CA ILE A 21 0.91 -37.95 -18.19
C ILE A 21 1.51 -36.93 -17.22
N GLY A 22 2.66 -36.34 -17.57
CA GLY A 22 3.28 -35.25 -16.80
C GLY A 22 2.36 -34.05 -16.67
N SER A 23 1.69 -33.64 -17.76
CA SER A 23 0.72 -32.54 -17.76
C SER A 23 -0.50 -32.85 -16.89
N ILE A 24 -1.05 -34.06 -16.97
CA ILE A 24 -2.17 -34.52 -16.14
C ILE A 24 -1.77 -34.55 -14.67
N PHE A 25 -0.55 -35.01 -14.35
CA PHE A 25 -0.04 -35.05 -12.99
C PHE A 25 0.12 -33.64 -12.41
N ILE A 26 0.71 -32.71 -13.18
CA ILE A 26 0.84 -31.29 -12.80
C ILE A 26 -0.55 -30.66 -12.59
N ILE A 27 -1.50 -30.89 -13.51
CA ILE A 27 -2.87 -30.36 -13.40
C ILE A 27 -3.59 -30.96 -12.17
N LYS A 28 -3.39 -32.25 -11.87
CA LYS A 28 -4.03 -32.91 -10.72
C LYS A 28 -3.45 -32.43 -9.39
N GLN A 29 -2.14 -32.19 -9.32
CA GLN A 29 -1.47 -31.64 -8.14
C GLN A 29 -1.88 -30.19 -7.88
N GLN A 30 -1.96 -29.34 -8.92
CA GLN A 30 -2.52 -27.99 -8.78
C GLN A 30 -4.01 -27.98 -8.41
N ARG A 31 -4.76 -29.05 -8.72
CA ARG A 31 -6.17 -29.19 -8.36
C ARG A 31 -6.40 -29.61 -6.90
N SER A 32 -5.41 -30.17 -6.20
CA SER A 32 -5.59 -30.71 -4.84
C SER A 32 -5.21 -29.75 -3.73
N THR A 33 -4.30 -28.81 -3.96
CA THR A 33 -3.84 -27.91 -2.89
C THR A 33 -4.92 -26.92 -2.48
N PRO A 34 -5.36 -26.92 -1.20
CA PRO A 34 -6.44 -26.06 -0.73
C PRO A 34 -6.02 -24.60 -0.63
N TYR A 35 -7.02 -23.71 -0.54
CA TYR A 35 -6.80 -22.34 -0.09
C TYR A 35 -6.92 -22.28 1.43
N GLN A 36 -5.98 -21.57 2.04
CA GLN A 36 -5.97 -21.21 3.45
C GLN A 36 -6.46 -19.78 3.59
N HIS A 37 -7.07 -19.48 4.74
CA HIS A 37 -7.56 -18.15 5.09
C HIS A 37 -7.11 -17.82 6.51
N ASN A 38 -6.34 -16.74 6.66
CA ASN A 38 -5.97 -16.23 7.97
C ASN A 38 -6.45 -14.78 8.11
N GLU A 39 -6.94 -14.45 9.29
CA GLU A 39 -7.35 -13.10 9.67
C GLU A 39 -6.89 -12.78 11.08
N GLY A 40 -6.70 -11.49 11.35
CA GLY A 40 -6.26 -11.03 12.66
C GLY A 40 -6.08 -9.52 12.72
N GLN A 41 -5.62 -9.02 13.86
CA GLN A 41 -5.38 -7.60 14.07
C GLN A 41 -3.90 -7.27 13.96
N VAL A 42 -3.58 -6.17 13.25
CA VAL A 42 -2.22 -5.66 13.07
C VAL A 42 -2.25 -4.17 12.77
N PHE A 43 -1.26 -3.39 13.22
CA PHE A 43 -1.12 -1.95 12.93
C PHE A 43 -2.38 -1.10 13.23
N GLY A 44 -3.19 -1.50 14.21
CA GLY A 44 -4.44 -0.81 14.54
C GLY A 44 -5.59 -1.06 13.56
N THR A 45 -5.46 -2.07 12.69
CA THR A 45 -6.47 -2.52 11.72
C THR A 45 -6.53 -4.05 11.68
N PHE A 46 -7.19 -4.61 10.66
CA PHE A 46 -7.30 -6.04 10.42
C PHE A 46 -6.52 -6.43 9.16
N TYR A 47 -6.07 -7.68 9.11
CA TYR A 47 -5.58 -8.32 7.91
C TYR A 47 -6.52 -9.46 7.50
N HIS A 48 -6.67 -9.66 6.20
CA HIS A 48 -7.35 -10.80 5.59
C HIS A 48 -6.46 -11.38 4.49
N ILE A 49 -5.96 -12.60 4.69
CA ILE A 49 -4.97 -13.21 3.80
C ILE A 49 -5.49 -14.55 3.32
N THR A 50 -5.54 -14.72 2.02
CA THR A 50 -5.97 -15.96 1.35
C THR A 50 -4.84 -16.47 0.45
N TYR A 51 -4.47 -17.74 0.54
CA TYR A 51 -3.34 -18.30 -0.22
C TYR A 51 -3.47 -19.80 -0.43
N GLN A 52 -2.93 -20.29 -1.55
CA GLN A 52 -2.99 -21.72 -1.89
C GLN A 52 -1.79 -22.47 -1.28
N SER A 53 -2.02 -23.27 -0.23
CA SER A 53 -0.98 -24.01 0.50
C SER A 53 -1.58 -25.22 1.25
N GLU A 54 -0.81 -26.31 1.34
CA GLU A 54 -1.15 -27.46 2.20
C GLU A 54 -0.99 -27.13 3.70
N GLN A 55 -0.15 -26.14 4.02
CA GLN A 55 0.19 -25.74 5.38
C GLN A 55 -0.44 -24.39 5.70
N ASP A 56 -1.00 -24.29 6.90
CA ASP A 56 -1.35 -23.01 7.52
C ASP A 56 -0.08 -22.31 8.01
N LEU A 57 0.16 -21.11 7.52
CA LEU A 57 1.31 -20.25 7.75
C LEU A 57 1.00 -19.06 8.65
N GLN A 58 -0.09 -19.11 9.45
CA GLN A 58 -0.48 -18.01 10.33
C GLN A 58 0.67 -17.48 11.18
N LYS A 59 1.47 -18.37 11.79
CA LYS A 59 2.59 -17.97 12.67
C LYS A 59 3.69 -17.25 11.92
N GLU A 60 4.00 -17.69 10.70
CA GLU A 60 5.00 -17.08 9.84
C GLU A 60 4.52 -15.71 9.35
N ILE A 61 3.25 -15.59 8.98
CA ILE A 61 2.61 -14.32 8.62
C ILE A 61 2.71 -13.33 9.79
N GLU A 62 2.25 -13.72 10.98
CA GLU A 62 2.30 -12.90 12.18
C GLU A 62 3.74 -12.51 12.55
N ALA A 63 4.71 -13.40 12.34
CA ALA A 63 6.12 -13.09 12.56
C ALA A 63 6.65 -12.01 11.62
N GLU A 64 6.30 -12.04 10.33
CA GLU A 64 6.69 -10.99 9.38
C GLU A 64 6.02 -9.65 9.72
N LEU A 65 4.74 -9.67 10.05
CA LEU A 65 4.00 -8.47 10.46
C LEU A 65 4.57 -7.85 11.75
N LYS A 66 4.98 -8.69 12.71
CA LYS A 66 5.61 -8.25 13.95
C LYS A 66 6.98 -7.61 13.71
N LYS A 67 7.75 -8.03 12.70
CA LYS A 67 9.01 -7.34 12.33
C LYS A 67 8.74 -5.91 11.87
N VAL A 68 7.68 -5.71 11.08
CA VAL A 68 7.26 -4.37 10.62
C VAL A 68 6.84 -3.51 11.81
N ASP A 69 6.04 -4.04 12.76
CA ASP A 69 5.66 -3.30 13.97
C ASP A 69 6.90 -2.91 14.81
N ASN A 70 7.79 -3.86 15.06
CA ASN A 70 9.03 -3.62 15.81
C ASN A 70 9.99 -2.65 15.11
N SER A 71 9.84 -2.38 13.82
CA SER A 71 10.70 -1.44 13.10
C SER A 71 10.03 -0.07 12.93
N LEU A 72 8.76 -0.04 12.53
CA LEU A 72 8.09 1.16 11.99
C LEU A 72 6.91 1.67 12.81
N SER A 73 6.49 0.97 13.87
CA SER A 73 5.35 1.40 14.69
C SER A 73 5.73 2.51 15.66
N THR A 74 5.14 3.69 15.50
CA THR A 74 5.29 4.82 16.44
C THR A 74 4.53 4.61 17.75
N PHE A 75 3.66 3.60 17.80
CA PHE A 75 2.92 3.20 19.02
C PHE A 75 3.72 2.21 19.87
N ASN A 76 4.61 1.43 19.25
CA ASN A 76 5.50 0.52 19.95
C ASN A 76 6.73 1.30 20.47
N LYS A 77 6.79 1.51 21.79
CA LYS A 77 7.90 2.25 22.43
C LYS A 77 9.27 1.59 22.23
N GLN A 78 9.32 0.29 21.92
CA GLN A 78 10.56 -0.45 21.71
C GLN A 78 10.99 -0.49 20.25
N SER A 79 10.17 0.05 19.33
CA SER A 79 10.47 0.00 17.90
C SER A 79 11.68 0.84 17.52
N VAL A 80 12.29 0.51 16.37
CA VAL A 80 13.41 1.28 15.81
C VAL A 80 13.00 2.74 15.58
N ILE A 81 11.84 2.98 14.94
CA ILE A 81 11.36 4.35 14.68
C ILE A 81 11.11 5.14 15.97
N SER A 82 10.58 4.50 17.03
CA SER A 82 10.35 5.17 18.32
C SER A 82 11.67 5.59 18.97
N LYS A 83 12.68 4.70 18.97
CA LYS A 83 14.03 5.02 19.45
C LYS A 83 14.66 6.15 18.64
N VAL A 84 14.54 6.13 17.31
CA VAL A 84 14.98 7.21 16.41
C VAL A 84 14.31 8.54 16.75
N ASN A 85 12.99 8.53 16.99
CA ASN A 85 12.23 9.72 17.34
C ASN A 85 12.64 10.28 18.70
N ASN A 86 12.90 9.42 19.67
CA ASN A 86 13.36 9.78 21.00
C ASN A 86 14.85 10.16 21.07
N ASN A 87 15.59 10.02 19.96
CA ASN A 87 17.06 10.19 19.91
C ASN A 87 17.81 9.20 20.82
N GLU A 88 17.25 8.00 21.02
CA GLU A 88 17.89 6.91 21.74
C GLU A 88 18.91 6.21 20.83
N PRO A 89 20.07 5.78 21.35
CA PRO A 89 21.02 4.99 20.58
C PRO A 89 20.37 3.70 20.08
N THR A 90 20.28 3.54 18.76
CA THR A 90 19.78 2.32 18.13
C THR A 90 20.47 2.12 16.78
N ASN A 91 20.70 0.85 16.43
CA ASN A 91 21.01 0.51 15.05
C ASN A 91 19.70 0.40 14.27
N LEU A 92 19.69 0.93 13.06
CA LEU A 92 18.61 0.72 12.11
C LEU A 92 18.67 -0.72 11.61
N ASP A 93 17.52 -1.37 11.54
CA ASP A 93 17.39 -2.65 10.85
C ASP A 93 17.24 -2.45 9.34
N GLU A 94 17.39 -3.53 8.59
CA GLU A 94 17.30 -3.51 7.12
C GLU A 94 15.93 -3.03 6.64
N LEU A 95 14.88 -3.36 7.40
CA LEU A 95 13.50 -2.98 7.13
C LEU A 95 13.32 -1.46 7.17
N PHE A 96 13.80 -0.83 8.24
CA PHE A 96 13.77 0.61 8.41
C PHE A 96 14.52 1.31 7.28
N ILE A 97 15.70 0.80 6.91
CA ILE A 97 16.52 1.35 5.83
C ILE A 97 15.78 1.26 4.49
N GLU A 98 15.21 0.09 4.16
CA GLU A 98 14.46 -0.12 2.91
C GLU A 98 13.27 0.84 2.80
N VAL A 99 12.49 1.00 3.88
CA VAL A 99 11.35 1.93 3.91
C VAL A 99 11.79 3.39 3.89
N PHE A 100 12.86 3.75 4.61
CA PHE A 100 13.39 5.11 4.60
C PHE A 100 13.87 5.52 3.21
N ASP A 101 14.61 4.67 2.52
CA ASP A 101 15.12 4.98 1.17
C ASP A 101 13.98 5.10 0.17
N LYS A 102 12.99 4.20 0.23
CA LYS A 102 11.78 4.27 -0.59
C LYS A 102 10.99 5.55 -0.31
N ALA A 103 10.75 5.86 0.96
CA ALA A 103 10.06 7.07 1.38
C ALA A 103 10.77 8.32 0.86
N LYS A 104 12.10 8.39 1.00
CA LYS A 104 12.93 9.51 0.54
C LYS A 104 12.88 9.70 -0.99
N ALA A 105 12.90 8.60 -1.75
CA ALA A 105 12.77 8.65 -3.20
C ALA A 105 11.41 9.23 -3.61
N ILE A 106 10.32 8.72 -3.03
CA ILE A 106 8.96 9.18 -3.31
C ILE A 106 8.76 10.63 -2.84
N SER A 107 9.34 11.03 -1.70
CA SER A 107 9.33 12.43 -1.26
C SER A 107 9.99 13.36 -2.29
N LYS A 108 11.06 12.91 -2.94
CA LYS A 108 11.71 13.69 -4.00
C LYS A 108 10.84 13.78 -5.26
N GLU A 109 10.28 12.66 -5.71
CA GLU A 109 9.42 12.57 -6.91
C GLU A 109 8.12 13.37 -6.75
N THR A 110 7.60 13.44 -5.53
CA THR A 110 6.36 14.19 -5.20
C THR A 110 6.63 15.60 -4.69
N ASN A 111 7.89 16.07 -4.77
CA ASN A 111 8.32 17.38 -4.28
C ASN A 111 7.84 17.68 -2.84
N GLY A 112 8.01 16.71 -1.96
CA GLY A 112 7.69 16.78 -0.53
C GLY A 112 6.21 16.65 -0.19
N ALA A 113 5.34 16.28 -1.14
CA ALA A 113 3.94 16.02 -0.83
C ALA A 113 3.76 14.75 0.02
N PHE A 114 4.55 13.71 -0.27
CA PHE A 114 4.79 12.62 0.67
C PHE A 114 6.03 12.95 1.51
N ASP A 115 5.92 12.95 2.83
CA ASP A 115 7.05 13.22 3.72
C ASP A 115 6.88 12.52 5.07
N ILE A 116 7.71 11.52 5.36
CA ILE A 116 7.66 10.79 6.63
C ILE A 116 8.07 11.64 7.83
N THR A 117 8.60 12.85 7.65
CA THR A 117 8.93 13.77 8.74
C THR A 117 7.73 14.63 9.18
N VAL A 118 6.56 14.47 8.58
CA VAL A 118 5.32 15.25 8.86
C VAL A 118 4.74 15.00 10.26
N ALA A 119 5.26 14.01 10.99
CA ALA A 119 4.77 13.57 12.30
C ALA A 119 4.49 14.69 13.32
N PRO A 120 5.33 15.75 13.48
CA PRO A 120 5.03 16.85 14.39
C PRO A 120 3.73 17.58 14.05
N LEU A 121 3.43 17.75 12.77
CA LEU A 121 2.19 18.39 12.32
C LEU A 121 0.98 17.46 12.47
N VAL A 122 1.12 16.18 12.13
CA VAL A 122 0.06 15.17 12.33
C VAL A 122 -0.33 15.10 13.81
N ASN A 123 0.66 15.09 14.71
CA ASN A 123 0.45 15.13 16.16
C ASN A 123 -0.22 16.43 16.63
N LEU A 124 0.14 17.58 16.05
CA LEU A 124 -0.42 18.88 16.39
C LEU A 124 -1.91 18.97 16.08
N TRP A 125 -2.33 18.46 14.92
CA TRP A 125 -3.72 18.46 14.48
C TRP A 125 -4.60 17.42 15.18
N GLY A 126 -4.01 16.57 16.03
CA GLY A 126 -4.73 15.57 16.80
C GLY A 126 -5.16 14.35 16.00
N PHE A 127 -4.61 14.17 14.80
CA PHE A 127 -4.62 12.89 14.09
C PHE A 127 -3.60 11.90 14.69
N GLY A 128 -2.69 12.41 15.55
CA GLY A 128 -1.83 11.62 16.44
C GLY A 128 -2.30 11.60 17.90
N PHE A 129 -1.36 11.57 18.84
CA PHE A 129 -1.58 11.15 20.24
C PHE A 129 -2.42 12.08 21.17
N LYS A 130 -3.00 13.19 20.69
CA LYS A 130 -3.76 14.14 21.55
C LYS A 130 -4.92 14.82 20.81
N GLN A 131 -6.14 14.72 21.34
CA GLN A 131 -7.27 15.57 20.92
C GLN A 131 -7.11 16.99 21.49
N GLY A 132 -7.39 18.04 20.72
CA GLY A 132 -7.20 19.42 21.17
C GLY A 132 -7.87 20.53 20.34
N LYS A 133 -7.79 21.76 20.85
CA LYS A 133 -8.21 23.01 20.16
C LYS A 133 -7.40 23.18 18.86
N GLU A 134 -8.00 23.90 17.91
CA GLU A 134 -7.35 24.23 16.64
C GLU A 134 -5.98 24.86 16.88
N PRO A 135 -4.91 24.38 16.21
CA PRO A 135 -3.58 24.88 16.44
C PRO A 135 -3.47 26.36 16.03
N SER A 136 -2.75 27.15 16.82
CA SER A 136 -2.44 28.53 16.42
C SER A 136 -1.46 28.53 15.25
N LYS A 137 -1.57 29.53 14.37
CA LYS A 137 -0.66 29.70 13.23
C LYS A 137 0.82 29.69 13.68
N GLN A 138 1.15 30.30 14.81
CA GLN A 138 2.51 30.31 15.34
C GLN A 138 3.02 28.91 15.69
N LYS A 139 2.16 28.01 16.20
CA LYS A 139 2.54 26.62 16.48
C LYS A 139 2.76 25.85 15.19
N ILE A 140 1.89 26.04 14.18
CA ILE A 140 2.02 25.42 12.87
C ILE A 140 3.33 25.86 12.21
N ASP A 141 3.59 27.17 12.14
CA ASP A 141 4.80 27.72 11.53
C ASP A 141 6.08 27.23 12.21
N SER A 142 6.06 27.10 13.54
CA SER A 142 7.19 26.55 14.32
C SER A 142 7.44 25.07 14.03
N LEU A 143 6.40 24.23 14.02
CA LEU A 143 6.56 22.79 13.76
C LEU A 143 6.87 22.50 12.29
N LYS A 144 6.36 23.31 11.35
CA LYS A 144 6.68 23.18 9.93
C LYS A 144 8.17 23.30 9.64
N GLN A 145 8.91 24.06 10.46
CA GLN A 145 10.38 24.13 10.34
C GLN A 145 11.08 22.80 10.64
N LEU A 146 10.41 21.85 11.31
CA LEU A 146 10.92 20.51 11.60
C LEU A 146 10.60 19.49 10.50
N VAL A 147 9.72 19.84 9.56
CA VAL A 147 9.30 18.96 8.46
C VAL A 147 10.16 19.21 7.23
N GLY A 148 10.57 18.14 6.56
CA GLY A 148 11.43 18.12 5.39
C GLY A 148 12.29 16.85 5.35
N TYR A 149 11.98 15.94 4.43
CA TYR A 149 12.72 14.70 4.21
C TYR A 149 14.22 14.89 3.97
N GLU A 150 14.65 16.06 3.46
CA GLU A 150 16.04 16.44 3.26
C GLU A 150 16.82 16.66 4.58
N LYS A 151 16.12 16.84 5.69
CA LYS A 151 16.69 17.08 7.03
C LYS A 151 17.09 15.79 7.74
N VAL A 152 16.85 14.63 7.11
CA VAL A 152 17.14 13.31 7.67
C VAL A 152 17.98 12.51 6.68
N SER A 153 19.02 11.85 7.18
CA SER A 153 19.94 11.06 6.36
C SER A 153 20.40 9.81 7.11
N LEU A 154 20.63 8.73 6.37
CA LEU A 154 21.27 7.53 6.89
C LEU A 154 22.78 7.73 6.99
N ILE A 155 23.40 7.22 8.05
CA ILE A 155 24.85 7.17 8.25
C ILE A 155 25.23 5.77 8.70
N GLY A 156 25.66 4.92 7.76
CA GLY A 156 25.87 3.49 8.04
C GLY A 156 24.57 2.85 8.52
N LYS A 157 24.59 2.22 9.70
CA LYS A 157 23.38 1.71 10.39
C LYS A 157 22.74 2.71 11.35
N GLY A 158 23.11 3.98 11.29
CA GLY A 158 22.55 5.06 12.11
C GLY A 158 21.74 6.06 11.28
N ILE A 159 21.10 7.00 11.97
CA ILE A 159 20.36 8.10 11.37
C ILE A 159 20.85 9.44 11.91
N LYS A 160 20.93 10.45 11.04
CA LYS A 160 21.24 11.82 11.40
C LYS A 160 20.07 12.73 11.06
N LYS A 161 19.59 13.44 12.07
CA LYS A 161 18.58 14.50 11.96
C LYS A 161 19.27 15.85 12.15
N THR A 162 18.94 16.86 11.34
CA THR A 162 19.51 18.21 11.51
C THR A 162 19.01 18.89 12.79
N ASP A 163 17.86 18.48 13.30
CA ASP A 163 17.30 18.90 14.59
C ASP A 163 16.76 17.69 15.36
N LYS A 164 17.03 17.63 16.67
CA LYS A 164 16.63 16.49 17.54
C LYS A 164 15.11 16.35 17.68
N ARG A 165 14.35 17.41 17.43
CA ARG A 165 12.89 17.46 17.52
C ARG A 165 12.19 16.91 16.28
N ILE A 166 12.92 16.63 15.20
CA ILE A 166 12.37 15.96 14.02
C ILE A 166 11.90 14.57 14.42
N MET A 167 10.68 14.25 14.01
CA MET A 167 10.02 12.96 14.24
C MET A 167 9.62 12.36 12.91
N LEU A 168 9.77 11.05 12.81
CA LEU A 168 9.38 10.24 11.67
C LEU A 168 8.08 9.52 11.95
N ASP A 169 7.26 9.38 10.91
CA ASP A 169 6.02 8.62 10.89
C ASP A 169 5.92 7.90 9.53
N CYS A 170 5.91 6.58 9.57
CA CYS A 170 5.82 5.72 8.39
C CYS A 170 4.39 5.18 8.19
N SER A 171 3.37 5.74 8.84
CA SER A 171 1.99 5.23 8.78
C SER A 171 1.42 5.18 7.36
N ALA A 172 1.88 6.05 6.46
CA ALA A 172 1.47 6.15 5.06
C ALA A 172 2.27 5.25 4.09
N ILE A 173 3.05 4.31 4.61
CA ILE A 173 3.85 3.35 3.82
C ILE A 173 3.98 1.98 4.51
N ALA A 174 3.87 1.94 5.84
CA ALA A 174 4.12 0.75 6.65
C ALA A 174 3.12 -0.38 6.42
N LYS A 175 1.83 -0.08 6.17
CA LYS A 175 0.81 -1.11 5.89
C LYS A 175 1.05 -1.76 4.53
N GLY A 176 1.30 -0.95 3.50
CA GLY A 176 1.74 -1.45 2.20
C GLY A 176 2.99 -2.31 2.31
N TYR A 177 3.99 -1.84 3.05
CA TYR A 177 5.22 -2.61 3.29
C TYR A 177 4.97 -3.93 4.04
N GLY A 178 4.05 -3.96 5.01
CA GLY A 178 3.62 -5.20 5.66
C GLY A 178 3.04 -6.22 4.70
N SER A 179 2.22 -5.77 3.76
CA SER A 179 1.69 -6.62 2.69
C SER A 179 2.80 -7.17 1.78
N ASP A 180 3.81 -6.35 1.47
CA ASP A 180 4.98 -6.77 0.69
C ASP A 180 5.85 -7.80 1.44
N MET A 181 6.00 -7.68 2.77
CA MET A 181 6.73 -8.65 3.58
C MET A 181 6.07 -10.03 3.55
N VAL A 182 4.74 -10.10 3.68
CA VAL A 182 4.01 -11.37 3.56
C VAL A 182 4.07 -11.90 2.13
N ALA A 183 4.02 -11.04 1.12
CA ALA A 183 4.17 -11.47 -0.27
C ALA A 183 5.56 -12.05 -0.55
N ARG A 184 6.63 -11.48 0.04
CA ARG A 184 7.99 -12.03 -0.01
C ARG A 184 8.09 -13.40 0.66
N LEU A 185 7.44 -13.57 1.82
CA LEU A 185 7.33 -14.85 2.52
C LEU A 185 6.69 -15.92 1.63
N PHE A 186 5.54 -15.62 1.03
CA PHE A 186 4.82 -16.56 0.16
C PHE A 186 5.64 -16.94 -1.08
N ARG A 187 6.31 -15.98 -1.71
CA ARG A 187 7.23 -16.26 -2.82
C ARG A 187 8.38 -17.18 -2.40
N LYS A 188 8.90 -17.04 -1.17
CA LYS A 188 9.94 -17.92 -0.61
C LYS A 188 9.43 -19.37 -0.41
N TYR A 189 8.14 -19.54 -0.12
CA TYR A 189 7.47 -20.85 -0.03
C TYR A 189 6.96 -21.39 -1.38
N ASP A 190 7.29 -20.77 -2.52
CA ASP A 190 6.75 -21.07 -3.86
C ASP A 190 5.21 -21.02 -3.95
N ILE A 191 4.57 -20.23 -3.09
CA ILE A 191 3.12 -20.01 -3.13
C ILE A 191 2.81 -18.99 -4.23
N LYS A 192 2.10 -19.43 -5.28
CA LYS A 192 1.86 -18.65 -6.50
C LYS A 192 0.53 -17.91 -6.52
N ASN A 193 -0.45 -18.44 -5.80
CA ASN A 193 -1.82 -17.95 -5.76
C ASN A 193 -2.11 -17.42 -4.36
N PHE A 194 -2.22 -16.10 -4.23
CA PHE A 194 -2.53 -15.45 -2.96
C PHE A 194 -3.11 -14.06 -3.13
N MET A 195 -3.85 -13.61 -2.13
CA MET A 195 -4.26 -12.24 -1.90
C MET A 195 -3.97 -11.90 -0.44
N ILE A 196 -3.20 -10.84 -0.23
CA ILE A 196 -2.90 -10.27 1.06
C ILE A 196 -3.64 -8.94 1.12
N GLU A 197 -4.42 -8.72 2.17
CA GLU A 197 -5.06 -7.45 2.46
C GLU A 197 -4.75 -7.09 3.92
N ILE A 198 -4.29 -5.86 4.14
CA ILE A 198 -4.04 -5.30 5.47
C ILE A 198 -4.57 -3.88 5.48
N GLY A 199 -5.71 -3.61 6.11
CA GLY A 199 -6.25 -2.24 6.24
C GLY A 199 -6.60 -1.53 4.92
N GLY A 200 -6.86 -2.29 3.86
CA GLY A 200 -7.15 -1.82 2.50
C GLY A 200 -5.95 -1.86 1.55
N GLU A 201 -4.74 -2.10 2.06
CA GLU A 201 -3.52 -2.28 1.27
C GLU A 201 -3.39 -3.73 0.83
N ILE A 202 -3.27 -3.95 -0.48
CA ILE A 202 -3.45 -5.25 -1.12
C ILE A 202 -2.23 -5.65 -1.95
N VAL A 203 -1.86 -6.92 -1.89
CA VAL A 203 -0.96 -7.58 -2.86
C VAL A 203 -1.62 -8.87 -3.33
N ALA A 204 -1.77 -9.04 -4.65
CA ALA A 204 -2.38 -10.23 -5.22
C ALA A 204 -1.47 -10.89 -6.27
N SER A 205 -1.48 -12.21 -6.30
CA SER A 205 -0.72 -13.04 -7.24
C SER A 205 -1.54 -14.24 -7.69
N GLY A 206 -1.41 -14.60 -8.97
CA GLY A 206 -2.05 -15.78 -9.53
C GLY A 206 -3.59 -15.68 -9.58
N ASN A 207 -4.26 -16.79 -9.29
CA ASN A 207 -5.72 -16.88 -9.34
C ASN A 207 -6.32 -16.98 -7.94
N SER A 208 -7.61 -16.68 -7.84
CA SER A 208 -8.43 -16.91 -6.64
C SER A 208 -8.83 -18.38 -6.51
N GLU A 209 -9.49 -18.71 -5.39
CA GLU A 209 -10.08 -20.02 -5.14
C GLU A 209 -11.08 -20.42 -6.24
N SER A 210 -11.84 -19.46 -6.77
CA SER A 210 -12.73 -19.65 -7.91
C SER A 210 -11.99 -19.80 -9.26
N ARG A 211 -10.66 -19.88 -9.25
CA ARG A 211 -9.77 -20.06 -10.41
C ARG A 211 -9.86 -18.98 -11.47
N VAL A 212 -10.15 -17.76 -11.02
CA VAL A 212 -10.17 -16.57 -11.86
C VAL A 212 -9.14 -15.56 -11.34
N PRO A 213 -8.68 -14.60 -12.17
CA PRO A 213 -7.86 -13.50 -11.70
C PRO A 213 -8.49 -12.78 -10.49
N TRP A 214 -7.65 -12.35 -9.54
CA TRP A 214 -8.07 -11.54 -8.40
C TRP A 214 -8.66 -10.20 -8.85
N LYS A 215 -9.84 -9.89 -8.30
CA LYS A 215 -10.61 -8.67 -8.57
C LYS A 215 -10.97 -8.01 -7.25
N ILE A 216 -10.78 -6.69 -7.15
CA ILE A 216 -11.08 -5.93 -5.93
C ILE A 216 -11.99 -4.76 -6.27
N GLY A 217 -13.01 -4.55 -5.43
CA GLY A 217 -13.89 -3.39 -5.51
C GLY A 217 -13.20 -2.13 -4.98
N VAL A 218 -13.33 -1.03 -5.72
CA VAL A 218 -13.05 0.31 -5.22
C VAL A 218 -14.38 0.88 -4.73
N ASN A 219 -14.45 1.19 -3.43
CA ASN A 219 -15.68 1.71 -2.84
C ASN A 219 -15.93 3.15 -3.31
N LYS A 220 -17.20 3.46 -3.52
CA LYS A 220 -17.66 4.84 -3.72
C LYS A 220 -17.51 5.62 -2.42
N PRO A 221 -16.90 6.81 -2.44
CA PRO A 221 -16.76 7.65 -1.27
C PRO A 221 -18.11 8.32 -0.98
N VAL A 222 -19.01 7.59 -0.33
CA VAL A 222 -20.29 8.11 0.17
C VAL A 222 -20.14 8.51 1.63
N GLU A 223 -20.76 9.62 2.00
CA GLU A 223 -20.85 10.05 3.40
C GLU A 223 -21.87 9.16 4.11
N ASP A 224 -21.39 8.27 4.97
CA ASP A 224 -22.25 7.49 5.84
C ASP A 224 -21.64 7.48 7.25
N SER A 225 -22.34 8.10 8.21
CA SER A 225 -21.89 8.23 9.60
C SER A 225 -21.78 6.88 10.33
N ILE A 226 -22.28 5.81 9.72
CA ILE A 226 -22.37 4.46 10.30
C ILE A 226 -21.50 3.45 9.52
N ASN A 227 -20.75 3.86 8.49
CA ASN A 227 -19.93 2.96 7.65
C ASN A 227 -20.70 1.75 7.08
N MET A 228 -22.01 1.86 6.84
CA MET A 228 -22.83 0.73 6.35
C MET A 228 -22.88 0.66 4.82
N ASN A 229 -22.60 1.78 4.14
CA ASN A 229 -22.73 1.86 2.70
C ASN A 229 -21.43 1.42 1.99
N THR A 230 -21.45 0.20 1.45
CA THR A 230 -20.34 -0.47 0.73
C THR A 230 -20.52 -0.42 -0.78
N GLU A 231 -21.20 0.61 -1.31
CA GLU A 231 -21.44 0.73 -2.76
C GLU A 231 -20.10 0.72 -3.52
N ILE A 232 -19.95 -0.26 -4.41
CA ILE A 232 -18.75 -0.42 -5.23
C ILE A 232 -18.85 0.55 -6.42
N GLN A 233 -17.87 1.43 -6.55
CA GLN A 233 -17.75 2.37 -7.68
C GLN A 233 -17.22 1.68 -8.94
N THR A 234 -16.22 0.79 -8.78
CA THR A 234 -15.64 0.02 -9.87
C THR A 234 -14.96 -1.24 -9.33
N VAL A 235 -14.64 -2.19 -10.21
CA VAL A 235 -13.89 -3.40 -9.86
C VAL A 235 -12.61 -3.44 -10.71
N LEU A 236 -11.47 -3.61 -10.04
CA LEU A 236 -10.16 -3.65 -10.68
C LEU A 236 -9.57 -5.07 -10.63
N ASN A 237 -9.02 -5.54 -11.74
CA ASN A 237 -8.17 -6.72 -11.77
C ASN A 237 -6.78 -6.37 -11.23
N VAL A 238 -6.51 -6.83 -10.01
CA VAL A 238 -5.26 -6.56 -9.27
C VAL A 238 -4.26 -7.72 -9.36
N THR A 239 -4.51 -8.71 -10.20
CA THR A 239 -3.65 -9.90 -10.31
C THR A 239 -2.22 -9.53 -10.66
N ASN A 240 -1.28 -10.09 -9.91
CA ASN A 240 0.17 -9.84 -10.01
C ASN A 240 0.53 -8.37 -9.85
N LYS A 241 -0.23 -7.64 -9.02
CA LYS A 241 -0.05 -6.24 -8.69
C LYS A 241 -0.28 -6.02 -7.19
N ALA A 242 0.21 -4.90 -6.73
CA ALA A 242 -0.15 -4.31 -5.46
C ALA A 242 -1.12 -3.14 -5.68
N MET A 243 -1.98 -2.89 -4.71
CA MET A 243 -2.95 -1.81 -4.71
C MET A 243 -3.05 -1.18 -3.33
N ALA A 244 -3.16 0.15 -3.26
CA ALA A 244 -3.52 0.85 -2.03
C ALA A 244 -4.52 1.96 -2.35
N THR A 245 -5.37 2.32 -1.38
CA THR A 245 -6.35 3.39 -1.51
C THR A 245 -6.27 4.34 -0.31
N SER A 246 -5.96 5.60 -0.58
CA SER A 246 -6.07 6.69 0.40
C SER A 246 -7.32 7.52 0.14
N GLY A 247 -8.00 7.99 1.19
CA GLY A 247 -9.24 8.75 1.00
C GLY A 247 -9.62 9.63 2.18
N ASN A 248 -10.19 10.78 1.88
CA ASN A 248 -10.58 11.80 2.86
C ASN A 248 -12.00 11.61 3.41
N TYR A 249 -12.69 10.55 3.00
CA TYR A 249 -14.10 10.27 3.36
C TYR A 249 -14.27 9.30 4.53
N ARG A 250 -13.19 8.64 4.99
CA ARG A 250 -13.24 7.67 6.10
C ARG A 250 -12.92 8.29 7.46
N ASN A 251 -12.05 9.31 7.49
CA ASN A 251 -11.59 9.99 8.70
C ASN A 251 -11.53 11.51 8.46
N PHE A 252 -12.57 12.23 8.87
CA PHE A 252 -12.66 13.69 8.83
C PHE A 252 -13.36 14.23 10.08
N TYR A 253 -13.17 15.52 10.38
CA TYR A 253 -14.01 16.24 11.34
C TYR A 253 -14.55 17.54 10.72
N TYR A 254 -15.78 17.91 11.11
CA TYR A 254 -16.42 19.17 10.71
C TYR A 254 -16.22 20.22 11.80
N LYS A 255 -15.77 21.42 11.42
CA LYS A 255 -15.71 22.57 12.33
C LYS A 255 -15.86 23.89 11.59
N GLY A 256 -16.79 24.75 12.02
CA GLY A 256 -17.04 26.06 11.42
C GLY A 256 -17.52 25.99 9.96
N GLY A 257 -18.26 24.94 9.59
CA GLY A 257 -18.72 24.71 8.21
C GLY A 257 -17.63 24.24 7.24
N LYS A 258 -16.40 23.99 7.70
CA LYS A 258 -15.29 23.46 6.90
C LYS A 258 -14.93 22.04 7.31
N ARG A 259 -14.61 21.20 6.30
CA ARG A 259 -14.19 19.80 6.45
C ARG A 259 -12.67 19.73 6.52
N PHE A 260 -12.14 18.99 7.50
CA PHE A 260 -10.71 18.74 7.63
C PHE A 260 -10.40 17.25 7.43
N ALA A 261 -9.57 16.95 6.44
CA ALA A 261 -9.01 15.62 6.21
C ALA A 261 -7.90 15.32 7.23
N HIS A 262 -7.58 14.03 7.42
CA HIS A 262 -6.44 13.61 8.26
C HIS A 262 -5.08 13.76 7.57
N THR A 263 -5.06 13.90 6.26
CA THR A 263 -3.86 14.15 5.48
C THR A 263 -3.43 15.62 5.62
N ILE A 264 -2.22 15.84 6.11
CA ILE A 264 -1.61 17.16 6.26
C ILE A 264 -0.71 17.43 5.06
N ASP A 265 -0.81 18.61 4.47
CA ASP A 265 0.15 19.08 3.47
C ASP A 265 1.42 19.57 4.19
N PRO A 266 2.58 18.90 3.97
CA PRO A 266 3.85 19.29 4.60
C PRO A 266 4.28 20.73 4.31
N LYS A 267 3.91 21.29 3.15
CA LYS A 267 4.30 22.65 2.71
C LYS A 267 3.52 23.74 3.42
N THR A 268 2.24 23.51 3.66
CA THR A 268 1.38 24.50 4.31
C THR A 268 1.35 24.30 5.83
N GLY A 269 1.42 23.06 6.28
CA GLY A 269 1.23 22.66 7.68
C GLY A 269 -0.22 22.46 8.07
N TYR A 270 -1.14 22.46 7.10
CA TYR A 270 -2.58 22.36 7.30
C TYR A 270 -3.16 21.10 6.66
N PRO A 271 -4.34 20.62 7.11
CA PRO A 271 -5.10 19.62 6.39
C PRO A 271 -5.37 20.01 4.94
N VAL A 272 -5.27 19.05 4.03
CA VAL A 272 -5.49 19.25 2.60
C VAL A 272 -6.92 19.73 2.32
N GLN A 273 -7.07 20.68 1.39
CA GLN A 273 -8.36 21.25 0.99
C GLN A 273 -8.49 21.27 -0.54
N HIS A 274 -8.89 20.15 -1.12
CA HIS A 274 -9.18 20.03 -2.55
C HIS A 274 -10.30 19.02 -2.83
N SER A 275 -10.72 18.94 -4.09
CA SER A 275 -11.83 18.12 -4.56
C SER A 275 -11.58 16.61 -4.59
N LEU A 276 -10.32 16.16 -4.55
CA LEU A 276 -9.98 14.73 -4.56
C LEU A 276 -10.46 14.07 -3.26
N LEU A 277 -11.29 13.03 -3.40
CA LEU A 277 -11.93 12.31 -2.30
C LEU A 277 -11.26 10.96 -2.03
N SER A 278 -10.81 10.29 -3.09
CA SER A 278 -10.14 8.99 -3.03
C SER A 278 -9.08 8.88 -4.11
N ALA A 279 -7.94 8.31 -3.76
CA ALA A 279 -6.87 7.94 -4.66
C ALA A 279 -6.51 6.47 -4.47
N THR A 280 -6.79 5.66 -5.49
CA THR A 280 -6.38 4.26 -5.57
C THR A 280 -5.18 4.16 -6.52
N VAL A 281 -4.10 3.53 -6.09
CA VAL A 281 -2.87 3.35 -6.88
C VAL A 281 -2.56 1.87 -7.01
N LEU A 282 -2.25 1.42 -8.23
CA LEU A 282 -1.80 0.06 -8.54
C LEU A 282 -0.36 0.11 -9.09
N THR A 283 0.52 -0.73 -8.56
CA THR A 283 1.92 -0.86 -9.01
C THR A 283 2.47 -2.26 -8.66
N THR A 284 3.79 -2.43 -8.63
CA THR A 284 4.46 -3.73 -8.39
C THR A 284 4.62 -4.09 -6.92
N ASP A 285 4.71 -3.10 -6.03
CA ASP A 285 4.82 -3.28 -4.57
C ASP A 285 3.91 -2.31 -3.82
N CYS A 286 3.39 -2.77 -2.69
CA CYS A 286 2.30 -2.12 -1.98
C CYS A 286 2.79 -0.92 -1.16
N ALA A 287 4.01 -0.95 -0.64
CA ALA A 287 4.63 0.21 0.01
C ALA A 287 4.66 1.42 -0.93
N THR A 288 5.04 1.23 -2.19
CA THR A 288 5.01 2.29 -3.21
C THR A 288 3.57 2.74 -3.50
N ALA A 289 2.63 1.79 -3.65
CA ALA A 289 1.21 2.12 -3.86
C ALA A 289 0.64 3.00 -2.73
N ASP A 290 0.90 2.61 -1.48
CA ASP A 290 0.41 3.27 -0.25
C ASP A 290 0.95 4.70 -0.14
N ALA A 291 2.26 4.86 -0.33
CA ALA A 291 2.92 6.16 -0.30
C ALA A 291 2.42 7.09 -1.42
N TYR A 292 2.29 6.60 -2.65
CA TYR A 292 1.77 7.41 -3.76
C TYR A 292 0.29 7.74 -3.63
N ALA A 293 -0.54 6.82 -3.12
CA ALA A 293 -1.93 7.10 -2.83
C ALA A 293 -2.05 8.27 -1.83
N THR A 294 -1.24 8.26 -0.76
CA THR A 294 -1.17 9.37 0.19
C THR A 294 -0.64 10.65 -0.47
N ALA A 295 0.42 10.56 -1.26
CA ALA A 295 1.00 11.70 -1.97
C ALA A 295 -0.04 12.39 -2.87
N PHE A 296 -0.81 11.62 -3.65
CA PHE A 296 -1.84 12.15 -4.53
C PHE A 296 -2.98 12.80 -3.75
N MET A 297 -3.33 12.26 -2.57
CA MET A 297 -4.27 12.91 -1.65
C MET A 297 -3.72 14.21 -1.03
N VAL A 298 -2.42 14.47 -1.08
CA VAL A 298 -1.81 15.78 -0.71
C VAL A 298 -1.75 16.72 -1.89
N MET A 299 -1.32 16.22 -3.04
CA MET A 299 -1.07 17.00 -4.26
C MET A 299 -2.35 17.49 -4.92
N GLY A 300 -3.44 16.71 -4.79
CA GLY A 300 -4.65 16.88 -5.58
C GLY A 300 -4.50 16.36 -7.01
N ILE A 301 -5.63 16.31 -7.72
CA ILE A 301 -5.75 15.62 -9.00
C ILE A 301 -4.81 16.14 -10.10
N GLU A 302 -4.66 17.46 -10.25
CA GLU A 302 -3.89 18.03 -11.37
C GLU A 302 -2.38 17.82 -11.22
N GLU A 303 -1.83 17.99 -10.01
CA GLU A 303 -0.42 17.71 -9.76
C GLU A 303 -0.14 16.20 -9.74
N ALA A 304 -1.08 15.37 -9.26
CA ALA A 304 -0.96 13.92 -9.32
C ALA A 304 -0.89 13.40 -10.76
N LYS A 305 -1.67 13.96 -11.69
CA LYS A 305 -1.60 13.63 -13.13
C LYS A 305 -0.20 13.88 -13.71
N LYS A 306 0.47 14.98 -13.33
CA LYS A 306 1.84 15.28 -13.80
C LYS A 306 2.87 14.25 -13.34
N VAL A 307 2.72 13.74 -12.11
CA VAL A 307 3.56 12.63 -11.63
C VAL A 307 3.31 11.38 -12.46
N LEU A 308 2.04 11.05 -12.72
CA LEU A 308 1.65 9.87 -13.52
C LEU A 308 2.07 9.97 -14.99
N GLU A 309 2.28 11.17 -15.53
CA GLU A 309 2.87 11.35 -16.86
C GLU A 309 4.33 10.87 -16.91
N SER A 310 5.08 11.05 -15.81
CA SER A 310 6.48 10.66 -15.69
C SER A 310 6.69 9.23 -15.17
N HIS A 311 5.68 8.65 -14.53
CA HIS A 311 5.73 7.34 -13.87
C HIS A 311 4.69 6.37 -14.43
N LYS A 312 4.97 5.80 -15.61
CA LYS A 312 4.05 4.91 -16.34
C LYS A 312 3.83 3.54 -15.69
N GLU A 313 4.70 3.17 -14.75
CA GLU A 313 4.55 2.01 -13.90
C GLU A 313 3.44 2.17 -12.84
N LEU A 314 3.07 3.41 -12.51
CA LEU A 314 2.00 3.74 -11.59
C LEU A 314 0.67 3.84 -12.36
N MET A 315 -0.32 3.09 -11.93
CA MET A 315 -1.69 3.18 -12.43
C MET A 315 -2.55 3.80 -11.33
N ALA A 316 -3.42 4.75 -11.66
CA ALA A 316 -4.23 5.44 -10.65
C ALA A 316 -5.71 5.52 -11.04
N TYR A 317 -6.58 5.44 -10.03
CA TYR A 317 -8.01 5.70 -10.11
C TYR A 317 -8.37 6.76 -9.06
N PHE A 318 -8.90 7.90 -9.51
CA PHE A 318 -9.27 9.03 -8.69
C PHE A 318 -10.77 9.23 -8.70
N ILE A 319 -11.31 9.46 -7.51
CA ILE A 319 -12.70 9.90 -7.32
C ILE A 319 -12.65 11.29 -6.72
N TYR A 320 -13.31 12.26 -7.36
CA TYR A 320 -13.27 13.66 -6.97
C TYR A 320 -14.65 14.32 -7.14
N ALA A 321 -14.86 15.44 -6.47
CA ALA A 321 -16.05 16.27 -6.68
C ALA A 321 -15.75 17.39 -7.70
N ASP A 322 -16.62 17.60 -8.68
CA ASP A 322 -16.51 18.78 -9.56
C ASP A 322 -16.97 20.07 -8.85
N ASN A 323 -16.95 21.19 -9.56
CA ASN A 323 -17.34 22.50 -9.03
C ASN A 323 -18.80 22.58 -8.57
N GLN A 324 -19.65 21.63 -8.98
CA GLN A 324 -21.05 21.51 -8.58
C GLN A 324 -21.22 20.51 -7.42
N GLY A 325 -20.13 19.94 -6.92
CA GLY A 325 -20.15 18.91 -5.87
C GLY A 325 -20.52 17.52 -6.38
N LYS A 326 -20.63 17.32 -7.70
CA LYS A 326 -20.98 16.02 -8.27
C LYS A 326 -19.75 15.13 -8.36
N LEU A 327 -19.92 13.86 -7.98
CA LEU A 327 -18.86 12.86 -8.08
C LEU A 327 -18.46 12.61 -9.53
N GLN A 328 -17.15 12.66 -9.77
CA GLN A 328 -16.49 12.39 -11.03
C GLN A 328 -15.37 11.38 -10.81
N VAL A 329 -14.96 10.74 -11.89
CA VAL A 329 -13.89 9.75 -11.91
C VAL A 329 -12.86 10.16 -12.95
N TRP A 330 -11.58 9.99 -12.61
CA TRP A 330 -10.49 9.98 -13.57
C TRP A 330 -9.63 8.76 -13.31
N TYR A 331 -9.08 8.14 -14.35
CA TYR A 331 -8.07 7.10 -14.21
C TYR A 331 -6.97 7.26 -15.25
N SER A 332 -5.76 6.83 -14.89
CA SER A 332 -4.63 6.82 -15.82
C SER A 332 -4.91 5.87 -17.00
N PRO A 333 -4.46 6.19 -18.24
CA PRO A 333 -4.64 5.32 -19.41
C PRO A 333 -4.19 3.86 -19.17
N GLU A 334 -3.14 3.67 -18.40
CA GLU A 334 -2.54 2.37 -18.10
C GLU A 334 -3.45 1.51 -17.21
N LEU A 335 -4.34 2.13 -16.42
CA LEU A 335 -5.33 1.45 -15.57
C LEU A 335 -6.56 0.97 -16.35
N GLU A 336 -6.88 1.55 -17.51
CA GLU A 336 -8.12 1.22 -18.26
C GLU A 336 -8.26 -0.29 -18.49
N LYS A 337 -7.14 -0.96 -18.81
CA LYS A 337 -7.06 -2.42 -19.03
C LYS A 337 -7.26 -3.26 -17.76
N LYS A 338 -7.28 -2.62 -16.59
CA LYS A 338 -7.50 -3.26 -15.29
C LYS A 338 -8.95 -3.14 -14.84
N ILE A 339 -9.74 -2.24 -15.41
CA ILE A 339 -11.16 -2.11 -15.06
C ILE A 339 -11.91 -3.33 -15.60
N VAL A 340 -12.62 -4.02 -14.71
CA VAL A 340 -13.48 -5.15 -15.06
C VAL A 340 -14.81 -4.57 -15.55
N GLN A 341 -15.16 -4.87 -16.79
CA GLN A 341 -16.45 -4.51 -17.39
C GLN A 341 -17.59 -5.37 -16.85
#